data_AF-A0A9N8LEE7-F1
#
_entry.id   AF-A0A9N8LEE7-F1
#
_cell.length_a   1.000
_cell.length_b   1.000
_cell.length_c   1.000
_cell.angle_alpha   90.00
_cell.angle_beta   90.00
_cell.angle_gamma   90.00
#
_symmetry.space_group_name_H-M   'P 1'
#
loop_
_entity.id
_entity.type
_entity.pdbx_description
1 polymer ?
#
loop_
_entity_poly.entity_id
_entity_poly.type
_entity_poly.pdbx_seq_one_letter_code
_entity_poly.pdbx_strand_id
1 'polypeptide(L)'
;MIGRQITSTVARAGARSASTSASASSSTLPIPPKIATPQSVGGAGGNSARMESVVSFYKALPKGEAPAKRGGGIKARFFDGKNASGAPLVATIGAMLLLGYTIDYNMHLKHHKNAHH
;
A
#
# COMPACT_ATOMS: atom_id res chain seq x y z
N MET A 1 -51.24 -70.05 5.12
CA MET A 1 -51.30 -68.84 4.27
C MET A 1 -50.05 -68.04 4.61
N ILE A 2 -48.87 -68.33 4.07
CA ILE A 2 -48.36 -68.11 2.70
C ILE A 2 -48.49 -66.65 2.26
N GLY A 3 -47.34 -65.97 2.13
CA GLY A 3 -47.18 -64.61 1.59
C GLY A 3 -45.79 -64.03 1.93
N ARG A 4 -44.70 -64.64 1.46
CA ARG A 4 -43.87 -64.27 0.28
C ARG A 4 -43.00 -63.01 0.46
N GLN A 5 -41.68 -63.27 0.51
CA GLN A 5 -40.55 -62.35 0.32
C GLN A 5 -40.69 -61.50 -0.97
N ILE A 6 -40.26 -60.23 -0.93
CA ILE A 6 -39.56 -59.59 -2.07
C ILE A 6 -38.42 -58.71 -1.52
N THR A 7 -37.21 -59.17 -1.79
CA THR A 7 -35.95 -58.41 -1.86
C THR A 7 -35.91 -57.64 -3.18
N SER A 8 -35.52 -56.37 -3.17
CA SER A 8 -34.99 -55.67 -4.35
C SER A 8 -33.99 -54.57 -3.98
N THR A 9 -32.74 -55.00 -3.95
CA THR A 9 -31.48 -54.44 -4.48
C THR A 9 -31.52 -53.10 -5.28
N VAL A 10 -30.36 -52.39 -5.23
CA VAL A 10 -29.84 -51.35 -6.18
C VAL A 10 -30.33 -49.92 -5.90
N ALA A 11 -29.55 -48.83 -5.87
CA ALA A 11 -28.15 -48.55 -6.22
C ALA A 11 -27.61 -47.38 -5.39
N ARG A 12 -26.32 -47.50 -5.05
CA ARG A 12 -25.42 -46.40 -4.72
C ARG A 12 -25.19 -45.54 -5.97
N ALA A 13 -25.61 -44.28 -5.94
CA ALA A 13 -25.12 -43.22 -6.83
C ALA A 13 -24.86 -42.00 -5.92
N GLY A 14 -23.65 -41.51 -5.67
CA GLY A 14 -22.49 -41.51 -6.57
C GLY A 14 -22.49 -40.29 -7.49
N ALA A 15 -23.17 -39.19 -7.16
CA ALA A 15 -23.02 -37.93 -7.90
C ALA A 15 -21.89 -37.09 -7.26
N ARG A 16 -20.67 -37.45 -7.64
CA ARG A 16 -19.50 -36.59 -7.54
C ARG A 16 -19.61 -35.51 -8.62
N SER A 17 -19.04 -34.35 -8.32
CA SER A 17 -18.40 -33.47 -9.30
C SER A 17 -19.33 -32.60 -10.16
N ALA A 18 -19.47 -31.34 -9.75
CA ALA A 18 -19.52 -30.23 -10.68
C ALA A 18 -18.85 -29.01 -10.03
N SER A 19 -17.54 -29.10 -9.86
CA SER A 19 -16.69 -27.91 -9.77
C SER A 19 -16.78 -27.19 -11.11
N THR A 20 -17.66 -26.20 -11.22
CA THR A 20 -17.64 -25.20 -12.30
C THR A 20 -16.49 -24.23 -12.07
N SER A 21 -15.26 -24.75 -12.08
CA SER A 21 -14.05 -23.97 -12.29
C SER A 21 -13.84 -23.80 -13.78
N ALA A 22 -14.63 -22.92 -14.39
CA ALA A 22 -14.41 -22.46 -15.75
C ALA A 22 -13.30 -21.39 -15.74
N SER A 23 -12.06 -21.82 -15.49
CA SER A 23 -10.85 -21.05 -15.84
C SER A 23 -10.57 -21.30 -17.32
N ALA A 24 -11.37 -20.66 -18.18
CA ALA A 24 -11.11 -20.63 -19.60
C ALA A 24 -10.03 -19.58 -19.91
N SER A 25 -9.17 -19.94 -20.86
CA SER A 25 -8.16 -19.11 -21.54
C SER A 25 -6.80 -18.95 -20.85
N SER A 26 -6.09 -20.08 -20.86
CA SER A 26 -4.68 -20.13 -21.23
C SER A 26 -4.49 -19.54 -22.65
N SER A 27 -4.42 -18.21 -22.76
CA SER A 27 -3.93 -17.55 -23.97
C SER A 27 -2.41 -17.46 -23.88
N THR A 28 -1.74 -17.93 -24.92
CA THR A 28 -0.30 -17.98 -25.16
C THR A 28 0.37 -16.60 -25.14
N LEU A 29 0.40 -15.94 -23.99
CA LEU A 29 1.21 -14.75 -23.75
C LEU A 29 2.62 -15.22 -23.37
N PRO A 30 3.68 -14.82 -24.11
CA PRO A 30 5.08 -15.04 -23.73
C PRO A 30 5.48 -14.33 -22.42
N ILE A 31 4.54 -13.61 -21.80
CA ILE A 31 4.71 -12.87 -20.56
C ILE A 31 3.91 -13.63 -19.49
N PRO A 32 4.58 -14.41 -18.64
CA PRO A 32 3.89 -15.15 -17.60
C PRO A 32 3.17 -14.18 -16.64
N PRO A 33 1.86 -14.36 -16.39
CA PRO A 33 1.08 -13.44 -15.57
C PRO A 33 1.59 -13.48 -14.12
N LYS A 34 2.12 -12.35 -13.63
CA LYS A 34 2.54 -12.11 -12.24
C LYS A 34 3.27 -13.30 -11.59
N ILE A 35 4.27 -13.86 -12.26
CA ILE A 35 5.26 -14.76 -11.64
C ILE A 35 6.45 -14.02 -10.98
N ALA A 36 6.46 -12.69 -11.02
CA ALA A 36 7.47 -11.85 -10.38
C ALA A 36 6.90 -11.04 -9.21
N THR A 37 6.03 -11.67 -8.41
CA THR A 37 5.75 -11.16 -7.05
C THR A 37 6.44 -12.10 -6.07
N PRO A 38 6.93 -11.65 -4.90
CA PRO A 38 7.55 -12.55 -3.92
C PRO A 38 6.65 -13.74 -3.52
N GLN A 39 5.33 -13.65 -3.76
CA GLN A 39 4.37 -14.74 -3.59
C GLN A 39 4.46 -15.87 -4.62
N SER A 40 5.00 -15.65 -5.82
CA SER A 40 5.03 -16.66 -6.88
C SER A 40 6.32 -17.49 -6.92
N VAL A 41 7.35 -17.10 -6.17
CA VAL A 41 8.63 -17.84 -6.06
C VAL A 41 8.57 -18.89 -4.94
N GLY A 42 7.68 -18.71 -3.95
CA GLY A 42 7.32 -19.75 -3.00
C GLY A 42 6.22 -20.61 -3.59
N GLY A 43 6.57 -21.79 -4.12
CA GLY A 43 5.61 -22.69 -4.77
C GLY A 43 4.32 -22.93 -3.95
N ALA A 44 3.25 -23.33 -4.64
CA ALA A 44 1.88 -23.52 -4.15
C ALA A 44 1.72 -24.62 -3.06
N GLY A 45 2.47 -24.52 -1.98
CA GLY A 45 2.47 -25.43 -0.84
C GLY A 45 2.69 -24.64 0.43
N GLY A 46 1.82 -24.87 1.42
CA GLY A 46 1.71 -24.10 2.68
C GLY A 46 2.96 -24.00 3.56
N ASN A 47 4.13 -24.51 3.13
CA ASN A 47 5.41 -24.25 3.76
C ASN A 47 5.86 -22.79 3.58
N SER A 48 5.63 -22.14 2.43
CA SER A 48 6.09 -20.76 2.20
C SER A 48 5.45 -19.76 3.18
N ALA A 49 4.14 -19.88 3.44
CA ALA A 49 3.44 -19.02 4.40
C ALA A 49 3.88 -19.25 5.86
N ARG A 50 4.14 -20.51 6.24
CA ARG A 50 4.65 -20.85 7.58
C ARG A 50 6.09 -20.36 7.77
N MET A 51 6.94 -20.47 6.75
CA MET A 51 8.31 -19.93 6.81
C MET A 51 8.29 -18.40 6.91
N GLU A 52 7.39 -17.70 6.21
CA GLU A 52 7.22 -16.25 6.35
C GLU A 52 6.79 -15.87 7.78
N SER A 53 5.89 -16.63 8.41
CA SER A 53 5.49 -16.37 9.79
C SER A 53 6.63 -16.53 10.81
N VAL A 54 7.54 -17.49 10.59
CA VAL A 54 8.70 -17.69 11.46
C VAL A 54 9.74 -16.57 11.25
N VAL A 55 10.01 -16.20 9.99
CA VAL A 55 10.90 -15.07 9.67
C VAL A 55 10.34 -13.75 10.20
N SER A 56 9.03 -13.54 10.05
CA SER A 56 8.31 -12.39 10.58
C SER A 56 8.34 -12.36 12.10
N PHE A 57 8.16 -13.51 12.78
CA PHE A 57 8.35 -13.62 14.22
C PHE A 57 9.75 -13.15 14.63
N TYR A 58 10.81 -13.65 13.98
CA TYR A 58 12.18 -13.23 14.28
C TYR A 58 12.49 -11.76 13.96
N LYS A 59 11.82 -11.19 12.96
CA LYS A 59 11.88 -9.75 12.65
C LYS A 59 11.12 -8.90 13.67
N ALA A 60 10.01 -9.41 14.17
CA ALA A 60 9.09 -8.74 15.07
C ALA A 60 9.43 -8.91 16.55
N LEU A 61 10.45 -9.71 16.90
CA LEU A 61 11.01 -9.67 18.25
C LEU A 61 11.26 -8.21 18.62
N PRO A 62 10.91 -7.76 19.83
CA PRO A 62 11.14 -6.40 20.29
C PRO A 62 12.64 -6.11 20.25
N LYS A 63 13.13 -5.63 19.11
CA LYS A 63 14.40 -4.95 19.03
C LYS A 63 14.12 -3.60 19.66
N GLY A 64 14.98 -3.17 20.58
CA GLY A 64 14.80 -1.91 21.31
C GLY A 64 14.43 -0.77 20.36
N GLU A 65 13.84 0.31 20.89
CA GLU A 65 13.28 1.41 20.11
C GLU A 65 14.11 1.70 18.85
N ALA A 66 13.46 1.58 17.69
CA ALA A 66 14.11 1.84 16.41
C ALA A 66 14.82 3.20 16.51
N PRO A 67 16.12 3.29 16.18
CA PRO A 67 16.89 4.50 16.39
C PRO A 67 16.14 5.64 15.73
N ALA A 68 15.81 6.66 16.54
CA ALA A 68 15.08 7.83 16.06
C ALA A 68 15.76 8.29 14.77
N LYS A 69 15.01 8.32 13.66
CA LYS A 69 15.54 8.71 12.36
C LYS A 69 16.01 10.16 12.45
N ARG A 70 17.26 10.35 12.87
CA ARG A 70 17.96 11.63 12.91
C ARG A 70 18.35 11.99 11.48
N GLY A 71 17.36 12.25 10.63
CA GLY A 71 17.63 12.96 9.38
C GLY A 71 17.98 14.39 9.76
N GLY A 72 19.21 14.87 9.51
CA GLY A 72 19.64 16.23 9.92
C GLY A 72 18.98 17.39 9.15
N GLY A 73 17.84 17.18 8.49
CA GLY A 73 17.25 18.13 7.55
C GLY A 73 16.05 18.91 8.09
N ILE A 74 15.63 19.94 7.34
CA ILE A 74 14.43 20.74 7.63
C ILE A 74 13.19 19.85 7.80
N LYS A 75 13.11 18.74 7.03
CA LYS A 75 12.05 17.72 7.15
C LYS A 75 11.97 17.12 8.56
N ALA A 76 13.08 16.66 9.12
CA ALA A 76 13.05 16.06 10.46
C ALA A 76 12.78 17.07 11.59
N ARG A 77 13.09 18.35 11.36
CA ARG A 77 12.91 19.41 12.36
C ARG A 77 11.49 19.94 12.41
N PHE A 78 10.75 19.90 11.29
CA PHE A 78 9.44 20.55 11.20
C PHE A 78 8.32 19.64 10.67
N PHE A 79 8.64 18.49 10.07
CA PHE A 79 7.67 17.63 9.39
C PHE A 79 7.64 16.19 9.91
N ASP A 80 8.65 15.71 10.64
CA ASP A 80 8.69 14.34 11.16
C ASP A 80 8.30 14.23 12.64
N GLY A 81 7.46 13.24 12.94
CA GLY A 81 7.19 12.73 14.29
C GLY A 81 6.70 13.80 15.28
N LYS A 82 7.28 13.79 16.48
CA LYS A 82 6.93 14.70 17.60
C LYS A 82 7.24 16.17 17.33
N ASN A 83 8.05 16.46 16.30
CA ASN A 83 8.42 17.82 15.90
C ASN A 83 7.60 18.32 14.68
N ALA A 84 6.60 17.56 14.23
CA ALA A 84 5.70 17.99 13.18
C ALA A 84 4.98 19.26 13.65
N SER A 85 5.28 20.39 13.01
CA SER A 85 4.83 21.71 13.39
C SER A 85 4.31 22.47 12.18
N GLY A 86 3.34 23.37 12.41
CA GLY A 86 2.85 24.31 11.39
C GLY A 86 3.80 25.48 11.12
N ALA A 87 4.92 25.59 11.84
CA ALA A 87 5.92 26.65 11.65
C ALA A 87 6.37 26.86 10.19
N PRO A 88 6.72 25.83 9.39
CA PRO A 88 7.06 26.01 7.98
C PRO A 88 5.93 26.62 7.15
N LEU A 89 4.66 26.32 7.46
CA LEU A 89 3.52 26.91 6.75
C LEU A 89 3.43 28.43 7.00
N VAL A 90 3.52 28.84 8.27
CA VAL A 90 3.52 30.26 8.64
C VAL A 90 4.72 30.99 8.03
N ALA A 91 5.90 30.36 8.05
CA ALA A 91 7.10 30.91 7.43
C ALA A 91 6.90 31.12 5.91
N THR A 92 6.27 30.17 5.21
CA THR A 92 5.98 30.33 3.77
C THR A 92 4.98 31.46 3.49
N ILE A 93 3.95 31.62 4.32
CA ILE A 93 2.98 32.72 4.17
C ILE A 93 3.68 34.07 4.39
N GLY A 94 4.48 34.19 5.47
CA GLY A 94 5.23 35.40 5.76
C GLY A 94 6.22 35.75 4.64
N ALA A 95 6.94 34.75 4.11
CA ALA A 95 7.85 34.94 2.98
C ALA A 95 7.10 35.44 1.73
N MET A 96 5.93 34.87 1.43
CA MET A 96 5.11 35.28 0.28
C MET A 96 4.65 36.74 0.39
N LEU A 97 4.17 37.14 1.58
CA LEU A 97 3.72 38.52 1.83
C LEU A 97 4.87 39.51 1.72
N LEU A 98 6.03 39.19 2.29
CA LEU A 98 7.20 40.07 2.25
C LEU A 98 7.73 40.22 0.82
N LEU A 99 7.82 39.12 0.06
CA LEU A 99 8.18 39.16 -1.35
C LEU A 99 7.19 39.98 -2.17
N GLY A 100 5.89 39.74 -1.99
CA GLY A 100 4.83 40.49 -2.68
C GLY A 100 4.92 41.99 -2.41
N TYR A 101 5.05 42.38 -1.14
CA TYR A 101 5.22 43.78 -0.75
C TYR A 101 6.50 44.38 -1.33
N THR A 102 7.60 43.63 -1.36
CA THR A 102 8.87 44.13 -1.93
C THR A 102 8.74 44.42 -3.42
N ILE A 103 8.03 43.56 -4.17
CA ILE A 103 7.77 43.75 -5.60
C ILE A 103 6.87 44.96 -5.81
N ASP A 104 5.77 45.05 -5.07
CA ASP A 104 4.82 46.16 -5.15
C ASP A 104 5.47 47.49 -4.78
N TYR A 105 6.33 47.50 -3.75
CA TYR A 105 7.11 48.67 -3.37
C TYR A 105 8.04 49.11 -4.49
N ASN A 106 8.78 48.17 -5.11
CA ASN A 106 9.75 48.52 -6.14
C ASN A 106 9.10 48.94 -7.47
N MET A 107 7.98 48.34 -7.84
CA MET A 107 7.31 48.61 -9.13
C MET A 107 6.29 49.75 -9.03
N HIS A 108 5.53 49.80 -7.95
CA HIS A 108 4.45 50.77 -7.77
C HIS A 108 4.89 51.90 -6.84
N LEU A 109 4.97 51.66 -5.52
CA LEU A 109 5.06 52.74 -4.51
C LEU A 109 6.30 53.63 -4.67
N LYS A 110 7.44 53.08 -5.11
CA LYS A 110 8.68 53.85 -5.28
C LYS A 110 8.59 54.92 -6.38
N HIS A 111 7.74 54.74 -7.38
CA HIS A 111 7.63 55.64 -8.53
C HIS A 111 6.43 56.60 -8.45
N HIS A 112 5.62 56.51 -7.38
CA HIS A 112 4.42 57.32 -7.17
C HIS A 112 4.63 58.83 -7.06
N LYS A 113 5.89 59.31 -7.05
CA LYS A 113 6.21 60.75 -6.98
C LYS A 113 6.87 61.31 -8.25
N ASN A 114 7.24 60.45 -9.21
CA ASN A 114 7.90 60.85 -10.46
C ASN A 114 6.99 60.75 -11.70
N ALA A 115 5.73 60.32 -11.52
CA ALA A 115 4.69 60.41 -12.54
C ALA A 115 4.05 61.80 -12.45
N HIS A 116 4.55 62.74 -13.24
CA HIS A 116 3.83 63.98 -13.52
C HIS A 116 2.49 63.63 -14.20
N HIS A 117 1.38 64.17 -13.69
CA HIS A 117 0.15 64.29 -14.48
C HIS A 117 0.40 65.18 -15.70
#